data_AF-A0A397D3K3-F1
#
_entry.id   AF-A0A397D3K3-F1
#
_cell.length_a   1.000
_cell.length_b   1.000
_cell.length_c   1.000
_cell.angle_alpha   90.00
_cell.angle_beta   90.00
_cell.angle_gamma   90.00
#
_symmetry.space_group_name_H-M   'P 1'
#
loop_
_entity.id
_entity.type
_entity.pdbx_description
1 polymer ?
#
loop_
_entity_poly.entity_id
_entity_poly.type
_entity_poly.pdbx_seq_one_letter_code
_entity_poly.pdbx_strand_id
1 'polypeptide(L)'
;SQIHREQISSILHAMDFHSYTNETVTEITERLNKDNVFAEDSLDMGYVVREPIINATFGDIRFRKGKARRVSMRSLGWDMKVNLDGLYSVPLNYGVQAVMKICTEPQYALRTVDFSKGDNPRLDNKFKPRS
;
A
#
# COMPACT_ATOMS: atom_id res chain seq x y z
N SER A 1 2.41 -1.96 5.15
CA SER A 1 2.36 -2.17 6.62
C SER A 1 2.34 -3.67 6.84
N GLN A 2 3.36 -4.22 7.48
CA GLN A 2 3.35 -5.64 7.87
C GLN A 2 2.63 -5.75 9.22
N ILE A 3 1.77 -6.74 9.32
CA ILE A 3 1.11 -7.12 10.56
C ILE A 3 2.02 -8.11 11.27
N HIS A 4 2.34 -7.82 12.52
CA HIS A 4 3.20 -8.65 13.33
C HIS A 4 2.38 -9.69 14.10
N ARG A 5 3.00 -10.86 14.34
CA ARG A 5 2.37 -12.01 14.99
C ARG A 5 1.83 -11.67 16.38
N GLU A 6 2.55 -10.84 17.13
CA GLU A 6 2.20 -10.39 18.47
C GLU A 6 0.87 -9.64 18.46
N GLN A 7 0.63 -8.82 17.43
CA GLN A 7 -0.61 -8.06 17.28
C GLN A 7 -1.82 -8.99 17.06
N ILE A 8 -1.65 -10.03 16.23
CA ILE A 8 -2.72 -11.02 16.00
C ILE A 8 -2.99 -11.82 17.27
N SER A 9 -1.94 -12.25 17.99
CA SER A 9 -2.10 -12.96 19.26
C SER A 9 -2.86 -12.11 20.30
N SER A 10 -2.49 -10.84 20.45
CA SER A 10 -3.20 -9.92 21.35
C SER A 10 -4.67 -9.72 20.98
N ILE A 11 -5.00 -9.64 19.68
CA ILE A 11 -6.38 -9.52 19.22
C ILE A 11 -7.16 -10.79 19.53
N LEU A 12 -6.62 -11.97 19.21
CA LEU A 12 -7.31 -13.24 19.44
C LEU A 12 -7.58 -13.47 20.93
N HIS A 13 -6.62 -13.13 21.79
CA HIS A 13 -6.79 -13.16 23.23
C HIS A 13 -7.85 -12.14 23.72
N ALA A 14 -7.88 -10.93 23.16
CA ALA A 14 -8.87 -9.91 23.52
C ALA A 14 -10.29 -10.27 23.04
N MET A 15 -10.42 -11.09 21.99
CA MET A 15 -11.69 -11.59 21.47
C MET A 15 -12.23 -12.82 22.21
N ASP A 16 -11.62 -13.17 23.35
CA ASP A 16 -11.99 -14.36 24.15
C ASP A 16 -11.89 -15.67 23.35
N PHE A 17 -11.09 -15.65 22.27
CA PHE A 17 -10.87 -16.82 21.44
C PHE A 17 -9.83 -17.69 22.13
N HIS A 18 -10.26 -18.62 22.98
CA HIS A 18 -9.35 -19.41 23.82
C HIS A 18 -8.79 -20.68 23.15
N SER A 19 -9.20 -20.96 21.90
CA SER A 19 -8.85 -22.18 21.16
C SER A 19 -8.10 -21.87 19.86
N TYR A 20 -7.06 -21.04 19.92
CA TYR A 20 -6.14 -20.88 18.80
C TYR A 20 -4.79 -21.53 19.12
N THR A 21 -4.17 -22.11 18.11
CA THR A 21 -2.81 -22.63 18.21
C THR A 21 -1.80 -21.62 17.66
N ASN A 22 -0.52 -21.86 17.90
CA ASN A 22 0.54 -21.05 17.32
C ASN A 22 0.49 -21.05 15.78
N GLU A 23 0.10 -22.16 15.17
CA GLU A 23 -0.07 -22.32 13.74
C GLU A 23 -1.20 -21.43 13.21
N THR A 24 -2.29 -21.32 13.99
CA THR A 24 -3.43 -20.44 13.65
C THR A 24 -3.00 -18.98 13.56
N VAL A 25 -2.17 -18.53 14.53
CA VAL A 25 -1.63 -17.15 14.52
C VAL A 25 -0.71 -16.94 13.31
N THR A 26 0.12 -17.93 12.97
CA THR A 26 1.01 -17.87 11.78
C THR A 26 0.19 -17.73 10.51
N GLU A 27 -0.79 -18.60 10.31
CA GLU A 27 -1.60 -18.64 9.09
C GLU A 27 -2.37 -17.33 8.90
N ILE A 28 -2.98 -16.79 9.96
CA ILE A 28 -3.68 -15.50 9.91
C ILE A 28 -2.71 -14.37 9.56
N THR A 29 -1.53 -14.36 10.18
CA THR A 29 -0.51 -13.34 9.95
C THR A 29 -0.02 -13.37 8.50
N GLU A 30 0.32 -14.56 7.99
CA GLU A 30 0.77 -14.75 6.60
C GLU A 30 -0.32 -14.36 5.60
N ARG A 31 -1.56 -14.80 5.83
CA ARG A 31 -2.69 -14.49 4.95
C ARG A 31 -2.94 -12.98 4.87
N LEU A 32 -2.98 -12.30 6.01
CA LEU A 32 -3.20 -10.85 6.04
C LEU A 32 -2.04 -10.07 5.44
N ASN A 33 -0.80 -10.52 5.64
CA ASN A 33 0.37 -9.91 5.02
C ASN A 33 0.38 -10.11 3.51
N LYS A 34 0.03 -11.32 3.03
CA LYS A 34 -0.06 -11.64 1.61
C LYS A 34 -1.09 -10.77 0.88
N ASP A 35 -2.20 -10.43 1.52
CA ASP A 35 -3.20 -9.53 0.95
C ASP A 35 -2.66 -8.10 0.69
N ASN A 36 -1.63 -7.69 1.43
CA ASN A 36 -0.96 -6.39 1.29
C ASN A 36 0.24 -6.42 0.33
N VAL A 37 0.60 -7.59 -0.21
CA VAL A 37 1.66 -7.72 -1.23
C VAL A 37 1.04 -7.52 -2.61
N PHE A 38 1.71 -6.70 -3.41
CA PHE A 38 1.36 -6.45 -4.80
C PHE A 38 2.46 -7.03 -5.68
N ALA A 39 2.08 -7.63 -6.81
CA ALA A 39 3.05 -8.00 -7.84
C ALA A 39 3.71 -6.74 -8.41
N GLU A 40 4.95 -6.85 -8.88
CA GLU A 40 5.75 -5.72 -9.40
C GLU A 40 5.09 -5.04 -10.61
N ASP A 41 4.34 -5.81 -11.40
CA ASP A 41 3.60 -5.37 -12.59
C ASP A 41 2.14 -4.98 -12.28
N SER A 42 1.73 -5.04 -11.02
CA SER A 42 0.36 -4.73 -10.62
C SER A 42 0.03 -3.25 -10.81
N LEU A 43 -1.14 -2.98 -11.40
CA LEU A 43 -1.71 -1.64 -11.54
C LEU A 43 -2.80 -1.34 -10.50
N ASP A 44 -2.87 -2.15 -9.44
CA ASP A 44 -3.77 -1.96 -8.31
C ASP A 44 -3.09 -1.17 -7.19
N MET A 45 -3.82 -0.22 -6.63
CA MET A 45 -3.45 0.50 -5.41
C MET A 45 -4.29 0.00 -4.24
N GLY A 46 -3.64 -0.33 -3.12
CA GLY A 46 -4.34 -0.56 -1.85
C GLY A 46 -4.87 0.74 -1.26
N TYR A 47 -6.09 0.72 -0.74
CA TYR A 47 -6.66 1.85 0.01
C TYR A 47 -7.22 1.39 1.35
N VAL A 48 -7.23 2.32 2.31
CA VAL A 48 -7.88 2.15 3.61
C VAL A 48 -8.53 3.48 4.03
N VAL A 49 -9.77 3.39 4.49
CA VAL A 49 -10.51 4.49 5.12
C VAL A 49 -10.33 4.36 6.63
N ARG A 50 -9.68 5.33 7.24
CA ARG A 50 -9.43 5.35 8.68
C ARG A 50 -10.52 6.14 9.39
N GLU A 51 -10.94 5.62 10.55
CA GLU A 51 -11.82 6.31 11.53
C GLU A 51 -13.06 6.99 10.91
N PRO A 52 -13.86 6.29 10.08
CA PRO A 52 -15.06 6.88 9.54
C PRO A 52 -16.12 7.11 10.62
N ILE A 53 -16.80 8.25 10.53
CA ILE A 53 -17.98 8.56 11.36
C ILE A 53 -19.17 7.81 10.78
N ILE A 54 -19.81 6.96 11.57
CA ILE A 54 -21.04 6.24 11.22
C ILE A 54 -22.13 6.62 12.21
N ASN A 55 -23.26 7.13 11.71
CA ASN A 55 -24.41 7.56 12.50
C ASN A 55 -25.69 7.63 11.64
N ALA A 56 -26.76 8.25 12.14
CA ALA A 56 -28.02 8.41 11.41
C ALA A 56 -27.87 9.23 10.10
N THR A 57 -26.86 10.09 10.01
CA THR A 57 -26.57 10.94 8.84
C THR A 57 -25.63 10.24 7.85
N PHE A 58 -24.61 9.56 8.37
CA PHE A 58 -23.59 8.85 7.59
C PHE A 58 -23.76 7.36 7.77
N GLY A 59 -24.37 6.71 6.78
CA GLY A 59 -24.59 5.26 6.79
C GLY A 59 -23.29 4.45 6.78
N ASP A 60 -23.43 3.13 6.91
CA ASP A 60 -22.27 2.24 6.97
C ASP A 60 -21.44 2.29 5.67
N ILE A 61 -20.12 2.24 5.84
CA ILE A 61 -19.18 2.24 4.72
C ILE A 61 -18.94 0.80 4.30
N ARG A 62 -19.54 0.41 3.17
CA ARG A 62 -19.43 -0.95 2.60
C ARG A 62 -17.98 -1.45 2.49
N PHE A 63 -17.05 -0.56 2.13
CA PHE A 63 -15.64 -0.92 1.92
C PHE A 63 -14.72 0.04 2.67
N ARG A 64 -14.19 -0.41 3.81
CA ARG A 64 -13.17 0.33 4.57
C ARG A 64 -11.74 0.07 4.09
N LYS A 65 -11.52 -1.01 3.36
CA LYS A 65 -10.23 -1.36 2.75
C LYS A 65 -10.47 -2.08 1.43
N GLY A 66 -9.52 -1.98 0.51
CA GLY A 66 -9.61 -2.71 -0.75
C GLY A 66 -8.50 -2.35 -1.72
N LYS A 67 -8.70 -2.76 -2.97
CA LYS A 67 -7.83 -2.46 -4.11
C LYS A 67 -8.60 -1.60 -5.11
N ALA A 68 -7.92 -0.65 -5.73
CA ALA A 68 -8.49 0.23 -6.74
C ALA A 68 -7.42 0.64 -7.76
N ARG A 69 -7.81 0.77 -9.04
CA ARG A 69 -6.92 1.28 -10.11
C ARG A 69 -6.99 2.80 -10.24
N ARG A 70 -8.03 3.41 -9.67
CA ARG A 70 -8.27 4.85 -9.67
C ARG A 70 -9.03 5.22 -8.40
N VAL A 71 -8.53 6.20 -7.67
CA VAL A 71 -9.20 6.77 -6.49
C VAL A 71 -9.53 8.22 -6.81
N SER A 72 -10.79 8.61 -6.64
CA SER A 72 -11.21 10.00 -6.78
C SER A 72 -11.85 10.48 -5.48
N MET A 73 -11.39 11.62 -4.98
CA MET A 73 -11.85 12.23 -3.75
C MET A 73 -12.26 13.67 -4.03
N ARG A 74 -13.46 14.05 -3.59
CA ARG A 74 -13.92 15.44 -3.63
C ARG A 74 -13.95 16.00 -2.23
N SER A 75 -13.32 17.14 -2.03
CA SER A 75 -13.38 17.83 -0.74
C SER A 75 -14.75 18.47 -0.54
N LEU A 76 -15.33 18.20 0.62
CA LEU A 76 -16.54 18.86 1.12
C LEU A 76 -16.24 19.74 2.34
N GLY A 77 -14.97 19.83 2.75
CA GLY A 77 -14.50 20.61 3.89
C GLY A 77 -13.61 21.77 3.46
N TRP A 78 -13.21 22.61 4.44
CA TRP A 78 -12.46 23.85 4.16
C TRP A 78 -10.96 23.75 4.48
N ASP A 79 -10.53 22.74 5.24
CA ASP A 79 -9.11 22.49 5.60
C ASP A 79 -8.70 21.04 5.33
N MET A 80 -9.08 20.53 4.16
CA MET A 80 -8.64 19.21 3.73
C MET A 80 -7.27 19.31 3.07
N LYS A 81 -6.45 18.27 3.23
CA LYS A 81 -5.13 18.18 2.60
C LYS A 81 -4.82 16.76 2.15
N VAL A 82 -4.01 16.66 1.09
CA VAL A 82 -3.44 15.40 0.61
C VAL A 82 -1.97 15.39 0.96
N ASN A 83 -1.53 14.37 1.67
CA ASN A 83 -0.12 14.16 1.98
C ASN A 83 0.44 13.10 1.03
N LEU A 84 1.55 13.42 0.35
CA LEU A 84 2.27 12.53 -0.56
C LEU A 84 3.59 12.13 0.10
N ASP A 85 3.77 10.83 0.32
CA ASP A 85 4.96 10.21 0.93
C ASP A 85 5.43 10.81 2.27
N GLY A 86 4.56 11.57 2.94
CA GLY A 86 4.90 12.34 4.15
C GLY A 86 5.79 13.56 3.91
N LEU A 87 6.18 13.84 2.66
CA LEU A 87 7.10 14.93 2.30
C LEU A 87 6.36 16.16 1.80
N TYR A 88 5.27 15.97 1.06
CA TYR A 88 4.51 17.06 0.45
C TYR A 88 3.08 17.07 0.96
N SER A 89 2.58 18.26 1.28
CA SER A 89 1.18 18.50 1.62
C SER A 89 0.57 19.44 0.59
N VAL A 90 -0.51 19.02 -0.04
CA VAL A 90 -1.25 19.83 -1.01
C VAL A 90 -2.62 20.14 -0.44
N PRO A 91 -3.03 21.43 -0.36
CA PRO A 91 -4.36 21.78 0.11
C PRO A 91 -5.43 21.28 -0.87
N LEU A 92 -6.52 20.76 -0.33
CA LEU A 92 -7.67 20.25 -1.05
C LEU A 92 -8.92 21.04 -0.65
N ASN A 93 -8.97 22.31 -1.06
CA ASN A 93 -10.06 23.23 -0.72
C ASN A 93 -11.44 22.70 -1.14
N TYR A 94 -12.50 23.29 -0.59
CA TYR A 94 -13.88 22.91 -0.88
C TYR A 94 -14.16 22.79 -2.38
N GLY A 95 -14.77 21.69 -2.79
CA GLY A 95 -15.12 21.41 -4.19
C GLY A 95 -13.96 20.89 -5.05
N VAL A 96 -12.71 20.98 -4.59
CA VAL A 96 -11.55 20.44 -5.33
C VAL A 96 -11.62 18.92 -5.35
N GLN A 97 -11.28 18.34 -6.50
CA GLN A 97 -11.25 16.91 -6.70
C GLN A 97 -9.82 16.42 -6.92
N ALA A 98 -9.35 15.55 -6.03
CA ALA A 98 -8.10 14.81 -6.21
C ALA A 98 -8.37 13.49 -6.92
N VAL A 99 -7.46 13.11 -7.82
CA VAL A 99 -7.49 11.83 -8.50
C VAL A 99 -6.12 11.18 -8.39
N MET A 100 -6.09 9.97 -7.85
CA MET A 100 -4.91 9.13 -7.78
C MET A 100 -5.06 7.95 -8.75
N LYS A 101 -4.01 7.67 -9.52
CA LYS A 101 -3.88 6.54 -10.44
C LYS A 101 -2.41 6.18 -10.55
N ILE A 102 -2.11 4.92 -10.86
CA ILE A 102 -0.74 4.52 -11.21
C ILE A 102 -0.38 5.13 -12.57
N CYS A 103 0.76 5.79 -12.62
CA CYS A 103 1.34 6.37 -13.83
C CYS A 103 2.09 5.25 -14.57
N THR A 104 1.73 4.99 -15.83
CA THR A 104 2.33 3.90 -16.63
C THR A 104 3.40 4.41 -17.60
N GLU A 105 3.57 5.73 -17.68
CA GLU A 105 4.53 6.37 -18.54
C GLU A 105 5.97 6.09 -18.04
N PRO A 106 6.86 5.54 -18.89
CA PRO A 106 8.17 5.05 -18.47
C PRO A 106 9.11 6.08 -17.83
N GLN A 107 8.86 7.38 -18.04
CA GLN A 107 9.65 8.46 -17.43
C GLN A 107 9.34 8.71 -15.94
N TYR A 108 8.18 8.26 -15.44
CA TYR A 108 7.77 8.45 -14.04
C TYR A 108 7.92 7.18 -13.20
N ALA A 109 8.36 6.07 -13.81
CA ALA A 109 8.59 4.82 -13.11
C ALA A 109 9.91 4.87 -12.31
N LEU A 110 9.88 4.45 -11.06
CA LEU A 110 11.08 4.21 -10.27
C LEU A 110 11.85 3.04 -10.89
N ARG A 111 13.13 3.25 -11.19
CA ARG A 111 14.01 2.22 -11.76
C ARG A 111 15.06 1.83 -10.73
N THR A 112 15.15 0.54 -10.45
CA THR A 112 16.18 -0.03 -9.59
C THR A 112 17.20 -0.75 -10.45
N VAL A 113 18.49 -0.64 -10.09
CA VAL A 113 19.54 -1.45 -10.71
C VAL A 113 19.61 -2.78 -9.99
N ASP A 114 19.44 -3.87 -10.74
CA ASP A 114 19.58 -5.22 -10.22
C ASP A 114 21.00 -5.75 -10.49
N PHE A 115 21.79 -5.87 -9.43
CA PHE A 115 23.16 -6.39 -9.48
C PHE A 115 23.23 -7.91 -9.35
N SER A 116 22.12 -8.60 -9.11
CA SER A 116 22.10 -10.06 -8.98
C SER A 116 22.32 -10.79 -10.31
N LYS A 117 22.14 -10.11 -11.44
CA LYS A 117 22.44 -10.60 -12.80
C LYS A 117 23.90 -10.38 -13.22
N GLY A 118 24.83 -10.57 -12.29
CA GLY A 118 26.25 -10.71 -12.60
C GLY A 118 26.58 -12.11 -13.08
N ASP A 119 26.16 -12.45 -14.30
CA ASP A 119 26.74 -13.55 -15.11
C ASP A 119 26.22 -13.46 -16.54
N ASN A 120 26.53 -12.35 -17.20
CA ASN A 120 26.36 -12.22 -18.64
C ASN A 120 27.77 -12.15 -19.26
N PRO A 121 28.38 -13.27 -19.68
CA PRO A 121 29.77 -13.35 -20.17
C PRO A 121 30.05 -12.53 -21.44
N ARG A 122 29.07 -11.76 -21.92
CA ARG A 122 29.16 -10.90 -23.11
C ARG A 122 29.59 -9.46 -22.81
N LEU A 123 29.70 -9.06 -21.54
CA LEU A 123 30.09 -7.68 -21.17
C LEU A 123 31.55 -7.53 -20.71
N ASP A 124 32.27 -8.63 -20.47
CA ASP A 124 33.65 -8.60 -19.95
C ASP A 124 34.69 -8.07 -20.95
N ASN A 125 34.32 -7.93 -22.23
CA ASN A 125 35.24 -7.47 -23.27
C ASN A 125 35.26 -5.96 -23.51
N LYS A 126 34.52 -5.13 -22.75
CA LYS A 126 34.45 -3.68 -23.01
C LYS A 126 35.31 -2.78 -22.12
N PHE A 127 36.06 -3.32 -21.16
CA PHE A 127 37.06 -2.55 -20.42
C PHE A 127 38.46 -3.09 -20.70
N LYS A 128 39.06 -2.64 -21.81
CA LYS A 128 40.53 -2.61 -21.91
C LYS A 128 41.00 -1.22 -21.50
N PRO A 129 41.83 -1.08 -20.45
CA PRO A 129 42.47 0.20 -20.16
C PRO A 129 43.35 0.56 -21.37
N ARG A 130 43.22 1.81 -21.84
CA ARG A 130 44.16 2.35 -22.82
C ARG A 130 45.51 2.48 -22.14
N SER A 131 46.52 1.85 -22.73
CA SER A 131 47.94 2.01 -22.43
C SER A 131 48.36 3.47 -22.48
#